data_AF-A0A7Y0C0K1-F1
#
_entry.id   AF-A0A7Y0C0K1-F1
#
_cell.length_a   1.000
_cell.length_b   1.000
_cell.length_c   1.000
_cell.angle_alpha   90.00
_cell.angle_beta   90.00
_cell.angle_gamma   90.00
#
_symmetry.space_group_name_H-M   'P 1'
#
loop_
_entity.id
_entity.type
_entity.pdbx_description
1 polymer ?
#
loop_
_entity_poly.entity_id
_entity_poly.type
_entity_poly.pdbx_seq_one_letter_code
_entity_poly.pdbx_strand_id
1 'polypeptide(L)'
;MPSSESGYPGFDVLGWYGIAAPKGLDPAIRNKLNVDLKKALATDSVKISLSKLGIFPIGSSPDEFGRFLDSELNKFGAVIKSGNISLE
;
A
#
# COMPACT_ATOMS: atom_id res chain seq x y z
N MET A 1 8.88 10.23 -6.96
CA MET A 1 10.25 10.69 -7.27
C MET A 1 11.18 9.72 -6.56
N PRO A 2 12.05 9.00 -7.26
CA PRO A 2 12.87 7.99 -6.60
C PRO A 2 13.88 8.67 -5.67
N SER A 3 14.02 8.10 -4.49
CA SER A 3 14.77 8.56 -3.32
C SER A 3 16.30 8.60 -3.52
N SER A 4 16.75 8.69 -4.77
CA SER A 4 18.15 8.72 -5.19
C SER A 4 18.78 10.11 -5.09
N GLU A 5 17.98 11.17 -4.96
CA GLU A 5 18.49 12.54 -4.77
C GLU A 5 18.94 12.84 -3.34
N SER A 6 18.60 11.99 -2.37
CA SER A 6 18.93 12.22 -0.96
C SER A 6 20.34 11.78 -0.57
N GLY A 7 21.09 11.10 -1.45
CA GLY A 7 22.44 10.59 -1.13
C GLY A 7 22.47 9.42 -0.14
N TYR A 8 21.31 8.83 0.18
CA TYR A 8 21.17 7.67 1.08
C TYR A 8 20.65 6.44 0.30
N PRO A 9 21.55 5.60 -0.23
CA PRO A 9 21.16 4.36 -0.91
C PRO A 9 20.30 3.48 0.01
N GLY A 10 19.13 3.06 -0.47
CA GLY A 10 18.20 2.21 0.29
C GLY A 10 17.19 2.96 1.17
N PHE A 11 17.29 4.28 1.27
CA PHE A 11 16.27 5.09 1.93
C PHE A 11 15.10 5.35 0.97
N ASP A 12 14.20 4.39 0.82
CA ASP A 12 12.97 4.55 0.03
C ASP A 12 11.75 4.32 0.92
N VAL A 13 11.20 5.41 1.48
CA VAL A 13 10.00 5.38 2.33
C VAL A 13 8.91 6.13 1.59
N LEU A 14 8.07 5.37 0.88
CA LEU A 14 6.88 5.90 0.24
C LEU A 14 5.67 5.59 1.11
N GLY A 15 4.92 6.63 1.46
CA GLY A 15 3.61 6.46 2.09
C GLY A 15 2.69 5.69 1.14
N TRP A 16 2.06 4.64 1.65
CA TRP A 16 1.15 3.81 0.88
C TRP A 16 -0.23 3.75 1.52
N TYR A 17 -1.23 3.46 0.70
CA TYR A 17 -2.62 3.27 1.12
C TYR A 17 -3.06 1.87 0.72
N GLY A 18 -3.87 1.24 1.56
CA GLY A 18 -4.39 -0.10 1.35
C GLY A 18 -5.84 -0.22 1.79
N ILE A 19 -6.53 -1.23 1.26
CA ILE A 19 -7.89 -1.58 1.66
C ILE A 19 -7.85 -2.98 2.27
N ALA A 20 -8.32 -3.09 3.51
CA ALA A 20 -8.40 -4.35 4.25
C ALA A 20 -9.86 -4.79 4.39
N ALA A 21 -10.05 -6.11 4.54
CA ALA A 21 -11.34 -6.73 4.83
C ALA A 21 -11.19 -7.73 5.98
N PRO A 22 -12.29 -8.14 6.64
CA PRO A 22 -12.23 -9.09 7.75
C PRO A 22 -11.57 -10.42 7.38
N LYS A 23 -10.90 -11.04 8.35
CA LYS A 23 -10.34 -12.39 8.22
C LYS A 23 -11.47 -13.39 7.94
N GLY A 24 -11.23 -14.31 7.02
CA GLY A 24 -12.20 -15.35 6.66
C GLY A 24 -13.27 -14.90 5.68
N LEU A 25 -13.11 -13.73 5.04
CA LEU A 25 -13.98 -13.32 3.94
C LEU A 25 -14.05 -14.39 2.84
N ASP A 26 -15.26 -14.68 2.38
CA ASP A 26 -15.47 -15.63 1.29
C ASP A 26 -14.64 -15.28 0.05
N PRO A 27 -13.93 -16.24 -0.58
CA PRO A 27 -13.07 -15.98 -1.73
C PRO A 27 -13.79 -15.34 -2.92
N ALA A 28 -15.06 -15.68 -3.17
CA ALA A 28 -15.84 -15.08 -4.25
C ALA A 28 -16.14 -13.61 -3.97
N ILE A 29 -16.45 -13.26 -2.71
CA ILE A 29 -16.64 -11.87 -2.29
C ILE A 29 -15.32 -11.09 -2.40
N ARG A 30 -14.20 -11.68 -1.94
CA ARG A 30 -12.87 -11.09 -2.06
C ARG A 30 -12.52 -10.76 -3.51
N ASN A 31 -12.78 -11.69 -4.42
CA ASN A 31 -12.51 -11.51 -5.85
C ASN A 31 -13.40 -10.41 -6.45
N LYS A 32 -14.69 -10.42 -6.13
CA LYS A 32 -15.62 -9.37 -6.58
C LYS A 32 -15.16 -7.98 -6.12
N LEU A 33 -14.80 -7.84 -4.85
CA LEU A 33 -14.28 -6.56 -4.32
C LEU A 33 -13.02 -6.11 -5.05
N ASN A 34 -12.07 -7.02 -5.32
CA ASN A 34 -10.86 -6.65 -6.07
C ASN A 34 -11.19 -6.15 -7.48
N VAL A 35 -12.10 -6.84 -8.18
CA VAL A 35 -12.54 -6.44 -9.53
C VAL A 35 -13.21 -5.07 -9.51
N ASP A 36 -14.14 -4.86 -8.57
CA ASP A 36 -14.87 -3.59 -8.46
C ASP A 36 -13.95 -2.43 -8.07
N LEU A 37 -12.99 -2.67 -7.18
CA LEU A 37 -11.96 -1.68 -6.82
C LEU A 37 -11.07 -1.32 -8.00
N LYS A 38 -10.59 -2.31 -8.78
CA LYS A 38 -9.79 -2.06 -9.99
C LYS A 38 -10.56 -1.20 -11.00
N LYS A 39 -11.84 -1.49 -11.21
CA LYS A 39 -12.71 -0.68 -12.07
C LYS A 39 -12.84 0.75 -11.55
N ALA A 40 -13.09 0.93 -10.26
CA ALA A 40 -13.22 2.25 -9.65
C ALA A 40 -11.92 3.08 -9.80
N LEU A 41 -10.77 2.48 -9.50
CA LEU A 41 -9.46 3.10 -9.64
C LEU A 41 -9.10 3.44 -11.10
N ALA A 42 -9.73 2.76 -12.07
CA ALA A 42 -9.54 3.06 -13.49
C ALA A 42 -10.35 4.27 -13.97
N THR A 43 -11.35 4.74 -13.21
CA THR A 43 -12.18 5.89 -13.60
C THR A 43 -11.42 7.22 -13.49
N ASP A 44 -11.65 8.12 -14.44
CA ASP A 44 -10.93 9.39 -14.50
C ASP A 44 -11.23 10.29 -13.30
N SER A 45 -12.47 10.31 -12.82
CA SER A 45 -12.85 11.09 -11.63
C SER A 45 -12.06 10.66 -10.39
N VAL A 46 -11.86 9.35 -10.20
CA VAL A 46 -11.05 8.80 -9.10
C VAL A 46 -9.57 9.11 -9.30
N LYS A 47 -9.03 8.86 -10.50
CA LYS A 47 -7.62 9.18 -10.82
C LYS A 47 -7.29 10.64 -10.58
N ILE A 48 -8.14 11.56 -11.03
CA ILE A 48 -7.97 13.01 -10.85
C ILE A 48 -8.00 13.35 -9.35
N SER A 49 -8.95 12.79 -8.61
CA SER A 49 -9.09 13.06 -7.18
C SER A 49 -7.88 12.56 -6.38
N LEU A 50 -7.39 11.35 -6.67
CA LEU A 50 -6.20 10.80 -6.02
C LEU A 50 -4.92 11.55 -6.43
N SER A 51 -4.81 11.95 -7.70
CA SER A 51 -3.65 12.71 -8.19
C SER A 51 -3.52 14.07 -7.51
N LYS A 52 -4.64 14.72 -7.17
CA LYS A 52 -4.64 15.96 -6.37
C LYS A 52 -4.05 15.77 -4.96
N LEU A 53 -4.08 14.55 -4.44
CA LEU A 53 -3.49 14.17 -3.16
C LEU A 53 -2.07 13.61 -3.31
N GLY A 54 -1.50 13.59 -4.52
CA GLY A 54 -0.21 12.96 -4.81
C GLY A 54 -0.25 11.43 -4.75
N ILE A 55 -1.44 10.82 -4.80
CA ILE A 55 -1.64 9.37 -4.74
C ILE A 55 -1.76 8.81 -6.15
N PHE A 56 -0.93 7.81 -6.46
CA PHE A 56 -0.95 7.11 -7.73
C PHE A 56 -1.51 5.70 -7.53
N PRO A 57 -2.71 5.41 -8.07
CA PRO A 57 -3.34 4.10 -7.86
C PRO A 57 -2.62 3.00 -8.64
N ILE A 58 -2.21 1.93 -7.93
CA ILE A 58 -1.54 0.77 -8.51
C ILE A 58 -2.55 -0.32 -8.93
N GLY A 59 -3.59 -0.54 -8.13
CA GLY A 59 -4.63 -1.54 -8.42
C GLY A 59 -4.13 -2.98 -8.37
N SER A 60 -3.35 -3.35 -7.34
CA SER A 60 -2.82 -4.70 -7.17
C SER A 60 -3.89 -5.77 -6.92
N SER A 61 -3.52 -7.04 -7.08
CA SER A 61 -4.28 -8.18 -6.57
C SER A 61 -4.19 -8.30 -5.04
N PRO A 62 -5.13 -9.02 -4.38
CA PRO A 62 -5.07 -9.21 -2.93
C PRO A 62 -3.79 -9.90 -2.47
N ASP A 63 -3.28 -10.86 -3.25
CA ASP A 63 -2.07 -11.62 -2.90
C ASP A 63 -0.79 -10.79 -3.08
N GLU A 64 -0.74 -9.93 -4.11
CA GLU A 64 0.35 -8.95 -4.28
C GLU A 64 0.36 -7.93 -3.15
N PHE A 65 -0.81 -7.40 -2.78
CA PHE A 65 -0.92 -6.47 -1.66
C PHE A 65 -0.53 -7.13 -0.33
N GLY A 66 -0.90 -8.39 -0.11
CA GLY A 66 -0.48 -9.16 1.06
C GLY A 66 1.04 -9.28 1.16
N ARG A 67 1.72 -9.67 0.08
CA ARG A 67 3.19 -9.75 0.04
C ARG A 67 3.85 -8.40 0.30
N PHE A 68 3.31 -7.32 -0.28
CA PHE A 68 3.81 -5.97 -0.04
C PHE A 68 3.65 -5.57 1.44
N LEU A 69 2.48 -5.80 2.02
CA LEU A 69 2.21 -5.51 3.42
C LEU A 69 3.19 -6.26 4.35
N ASP A 70 3.41 -7.55 4.10
CA ASP A 70 4.37 -8.35 4.88
C ASP A 70 5.78 -7.76 4.78
N SER A 71 6.19 -7.31 3.59
CA SER A 71 7.51 -6.69 3.39
C SER A 71 7.66 -5.36 4.15
N GLU A 72 6.61 -4.54 4.16
CA GLU A 72 6.61 -3.25 4.86
C GLU A 72 6.59 -3.44 6.38
N LEU A 73 5.77 -4.38 6.88
CA LEU A 73 5.75 -4.73 8.30
C LEU A 73 7.11 -5.24 8.79
N ASN A 74 7.79 -6.07 7.98
CA ASN A 74 9.13 -6.54 8.31
C ASN A 74 10.16 -5.40 8.34
N LYS A 75 10.12 -4.52 7.33
CA LYS A 75 11.02 -3.35 7.24
C LYS A 75 10.84 -2.41 8.43
N PHE A 76 9.62 -1.96 8.69
CA PHE A 76 9.36 -1.03 9.80
C PHE A 76 9.50 -1.70 11.16
N GLY A 77 9.20 -2.99 11.29
CA GLY A 77 9.44 -3.75 12.51
C GLY A 77 10.93 -3.79 12.87
N ALA A 78 11.83 -3.92 11.88
CA ALA A 78 13.27 -3.84 12.10
C ALA A 78 13.69 -2.43 12.57
N VAL A 79 13.15 -1.37 11.93
CA VAL A 79 13.40 0.02 12.31
C VAL A 79 12.98 0.29 13.76
N ILE A 80 11.75 -0.06 14.13
CA ILE A 80 11.20 0.12 15.48
C ILE A 80 12.08 -0.55 16.53
N LYS A 81 12.47 -1.81 16.30
CA LYS A 81 13.35 -2.55 17.20
C LYS A 81 14.73 -1.90 17.34
N SER A 82 15.31 -1.48 16.22
CA SER A 82 16.65 -0.86 16.22
C SER A 82 16.66 0.52 16.91
N GLY A 83 15.57 1.28 16.77
CA GLY A 83 15.42 2.60 17.37
C GLY A 83 14.83 2.61 18.77
N ASN A 84 14.51 1.44 19.35
CA ASN A 84 13.79 1.30 20.62
C ASN A 84 12.53 2.20 20.71
N ILE A 85 11.76 2.24 19.63
CA ILE A 85 10.60 3.13 19.46
C ILE A 85 9.37 2.46 20.10
N SER A 86 8.68 3.17 20.98
CA SER A 86 7.40 2.77 21.57
C SER A 86 6.31 3.82 21.31
N LEU A 87 5.07 3.37 21.18
CA LEU A 87 3.91 4.26 21.30
C LEU A 87 3.67 4.49 22.81
N GLU A 88 3.65 5.74 23.24
CA GLU A 88 3.21 6.13 24.59
C GLU A 88 1.69 6.00 24.76
#